data_AF-A0A1Q7C0Y8-F1
#
_entry.id   AF-A0A1Q7C0Y8-F1
#
_cell.length_a   1.000
_cell.length_b   1.000
_cell.length_c   1.000
_cell.angle_alpha   90.00
_cell.angle_beta   90.00
_cell.angle_gamma   90.00
#
_symmetry.space_group_name_H-M   'P 1'
#
loop_
_entity.id
_entity.type
_entity.pdbx_description
1 polymer ?
#
loop_
_entity_poly.entity_id
_entity_poly.type
_entity_poly.pdbx_seq_one_letter_code
_entity_poly.pdbx_strand_id
1 'polypeptide(L)'
;MTWHPGSGPDKASEVEVSFAPVTDDQTLVTLEHRGWECYPDPTAARDEYNHGWPTVLGEYAAVAGTGFAASGGPVWLALLHTPGPAVSGSTEVFAHPDFREHVAFLGRLRERGVLVAAGPFPASGEGMTVLRLDDPATVAEYVRLAHEDDQSVVRGVLLVRVRPWQVMFTS
;
A
#
# COMPACT_ATOMS: atom_id res chain seq x y z
N MET A 1 -34.69 2.24 -15.17
CA MET A 1 -34.83 1.92 -13.73
C MET A 1 -33.45 1.56 -13.22
N THR A 2 -32.87 2.36 -12.35
CA THR A 2 -31.67 1.95 -11.59
C THR A 2 -32.13 1.51 -10.21
N TRP A 3 -31.91 0.24 -9.89
CA TRP A 3 -32.12 -0.29 -8.56
C TRP A 3 -30.86 -0.04 -7.72
N HIS A 4 -31.05 0.49 -6.51
CA HIS A 4 -29.98 0.71 -5.54
C HIS A 4 -30.34 -0.09 -4.27
N PRO A 5 -29.57 -1.11 -3.86
CA PRO A 5 -29.75 -1.71 -2.56
C PRO A 5 -29.34 -0.70 -1.50
N GLY A 6 -30.29 -0.27 -0.66
CA GLY A 6 -30.03 0.68 0.43
C GLY A 6 -30.39 2.12 0.07
N SER A 7 -29.42 3.03 0.17
CA SER A 7 -29.63 4.46 -0.01
C SER A 7 -29.48 4.89 -1.47
N GLY A 8 -30.03 6.05 -1.83
CA GLY A 8 -29.93 6.63 -3.17
C GLY A 8 -28.48 6.93 -3.60
N PRO A 9 -28.25 7.22 -4.90
CA PRO A 9 -26.93 7.39 -5.49
C PRO A 9 -26.08 8.49 -4.81
N ASP A 10 -26.71 9.50 -4.21
CA ASP A 10 -26.04 10.57 -3.47
C ASP A 10 -25.31 10.08 -2.21
N LYS A 11 -25.52 8.82 -1.81
CA LYS A 11 -24.86 8.16 -0.68
C LYS A 11 -23.92 7.02 -1.09
N ALA A 12 -23.56 6.94 -2.37
CA ALA A 12 -22.68 5.90 -2.87
C ALA A 12 -21.21 6.34 -2.81
N SER A 13 -20.40 5.59 -2.06
CA SER A 13 -18.93 5.66 -2.15
C SER A 13 -18.43 4.80 -3.31
N GLU A 14 -17.20 5.05 -3.78
CA GLU A 14 -16.58 4.29 -4.87
C GLU A 14 -15.50 3.35 -4.35
N VAL A 15 -15.52 2.10 -4.81
CA VAL A 15 -14.47 1.11 -4.52
C VAL A 15 -13.86 0.65 -5.83
N GLU A 16 -12.56 0.90 -5.99
CA GLU A 16 -11.75 0.38 -7.09
C GLU A 16 -10.89 -0.77 -6.57
N VAL A 17 -10.95 -1.92 -7.22
CA VAL A 17 -10.12 -3.09 -6.89
C VAL A 17 -9.29 -3.46 -8.11
N SER A 18 -7.97 -3.52 -7.91
CA SER A 18 -7.01 -3.91 -8.94
C SER A 18 -6.25 -5.16 -8.52
N PHE A 19 -5.98 -6.03 -9.50
CA PHE A 19 -5.29 -7.29 -9.31
C PHE A 19 -4.01 -7.28 -10.13
N ALA A 20 -2.88 -7.60 -9.51
CA ALA A 20 -1.59 -7.71 -10.17
C ALA A 20 -0.93 -9.06 -9.82
N PRO A 21 -0.45 -9.82 -10.81
CA PRO A 21 0.33 -11.02 -10.52
C PRO A 21 1.63 -10.65 -9.79
N VAL A 22 1.96 -11.41 -8.76
CA VAL A 22 3.23 -11.33 -7.99
C VAL A 22 4.13 -12.48 -8.42
N THR A 23 3.58 -13.68 -8.43
CA THR A 23 4.13 -14.91 -9.02
C THR A 23 3.02 -15.59 -9.83
N ASP A 24 3.27 -16.77 -10.39
CA ASP A 24 2.23 -17.54 -11.08
C ASP A 24 1.05 -17.90 -10.15
N ASP A 25 1.30 -17.96 -8.84
CA ASP A 25 0.34 -18.44 -7.83
C ASP A 25 0.02 -17.40 -6.75
N GLN A 26 0.54 -16.17 -6.89
CA GLN A 26 0.28 -15.08 -5.96
C GLN A 26 -0.26 -13.86 -6.70
N THR A 27 -1.31 -13.27 -6.17
CA THR A 27 -1.92 -12.03 -6.68
C THR A 27 -1.88 -10.97 -5.60
N LEU A 28 -1.33 -9.79 -5.92
CA LEU A 28 -1.54 -8.60 -5.11
C LEU A 28 -2.92 -8.01 -5.45
N VAL A 29 -3.75 -7.87 -4.43
CA VAL A 29 -5.02 -7.15 -4.51
C VAL A 29 -4.81 -5.77 -3.89
N THR A 30 -5.00 -4.71 -4.68
CA THR A 30 -5.04 -3.32 -4.17
C THR A 30 -6.46 -2.83 -4.21
N LEU A 31 -6.98 -2.38 -3.06
CA LEU A 31 -8.29 -1.77 -2.93
C LEU A 31 -8.13 -0.28 -2.62
N GLU A 32 -8.76 0.56 -3.42
CA GLU A 32 -8.89 2.00 -3.19
C GLU A 32 -10.36 2.34 -2.97
N HIS A 33 -10.67 3.02 -1.87
CA HIS A 33 -12.04 3.40 -1.52
C HIS A 33 -12.09 4.92 -1.36
N ARG A 34 -12.92 5.56 -2.19
CA ARG A 34 -13.08 7.02 -2.34
C ARG A 34 -14.53 7.44 -2.11
N GLY A 35 -14.77 8.75 -2.07
CA GLY A 35 -16.11 9.32 -1.92
C GLY A 35 -16.64 9.29 -0.49
N TRP A 36 -15.76 9.42 0.50
CA TRP A 36 -16.12 9.35 1.93
C TRP A 36 -17.05 10.48 2.37
N GLU A 37 -17.05 11.61 1.65
CA GLU A 37 -17.88 12.78 1.90
C GLU A 37 -19.39 12.52 1.81
N CYS A 38 -19.81 11.38 1.22
CA CYS A 38 -21.22 10.99 1.18
C CYS A 38 -21.75 10.49 2.53
N TYR A 39 -20.86 10.21 3.50
CA TYR A 39 -21.22 9.73 4.83
C TYR A 39 -21.38 10.89 5.84
N PRO A 40 -22.30 10.78 6.83
CA PRO A 40 -22.46 11.79 7.88
C PRO A 40 -21.19 12.03 8.72
N ASP A 41 -20.38 10.97 8.89
CA ASP A 41 -19.07 11.03 9.53
C ASP A 41 -18.05 10.30 8.63
N PRO A 42 -17.38 11.03 7.71
CA PRO A 42 -16.44 10.43 6.76
C PRO A 42 -15.24 9.75 7.42
N THR A 43 -14.76 10.27 8.56
CA THR A 43 -13.60 9.74 9.27
C THR A 43 -13.96 8.43 9.96
N ALA A 44 -15.07 8.40 10.72
CA ALA A 44 -15.52 7.18 11.38
C ALA A 44 -15.86 6.07 10.37
N ALA A 45 -16.52 6.43 9.25
CA ALA A 45 -16.81 5.49 8.17
C ALA A 45 -15.52 4.91 7.59
N ARG A 46 -14.55 5.75 7.25
CA ARG A 46 -13.26 5.29 6.72
C ARG A 46 -12.55 4.35 7.69
N ASP A 47 -12.54 4.68 8.98
CA ASP A 47 -11.94 3.82 10.00
C ASP A 47 -12.65 2.46 10.07
N GLU A 48 -13.98 2.42 10.06
CA GLU A 48 -14.75 1.16 10.04
C GLU A 48 -14.37 0.28 8.84
N TYR A 49 -14.35 0.84 7.63
CA TYR A 49 -13.99 0.11 6.42
C TYR A 49 -12.52 -0.34 6.41
N ASN A 50 -11.59 0.45 6.97
CA ASN A 50 -10.20 0.04 7.15
C ASN A 50 -10.08 -1.25 7.99
N HIS A 51 -10.98 -1.47 8.95
CA HIS A 51 -11.03 -2.71 9.72
C HIS A 51 -11.81 -3.84 9.00
N GLY A 52 -12.84 -3.50 8.23
CA GLY A 52 -13.69 -4.46 7.53
C GLY A 52 -13.02 -5.12 6.30
N TRP A 53 -12.34 -4.33 5.47
CA TRP A 53 -11.72 -4.81 4.24
C TRP A 53 -10.71 -5.95 4.43
N PRO A 54 -9.81 -5.92 5.44
CA PRO A 54 -8.92 -7.05 5.73
C PRO A 54 -9.65 -8.38 5.95
N THR A 55 -10.82 -8.35 6.60
CA THR A 55 -11.64 -9.56 6.82
C THR A 55 -12.17 -10.10 5.50
N VAL A 56 -12.77 -9.24 4.67
CA VAL A 56 -13.34 -9.63 3.37
C VAL A 56 -12.26 -10.18 2.44
N LEU A 57 -11.13 -9.48 2.31
CA LEU A 57 -10.02 -9.92 1.47
C LEU A 57 -9.34 -11.19 2.01
N GLY A 58 -9.34 -11.38 3.34
CA GLY A 58 -8.85 -12.59 4.00
C GLY A 58 -9.63 -13.84 3.57
N GLU A 59 -10.95 -13.77 3.44
CA GLU A 59 -11.77 -14.89 2.97
C GLU A 59 -11.43 -15.28 1.51
N TYR A 60 -11.22 -14.29 0.63
CA TYR A 60 -10.78 -14.56 -0.74
C TYR A 60 -9.39 -15.18 -0.78
N ALA A 61 -8.46 -14.69 0.04
CA ALA A 61 -7.12 -15.25 0.15
C ALA A 61 -7.15 -16.70 0.67
N ALA A 62 -8.01 -17.00 1.64
CA ALA A 62 -8.19 -18.35 2.18
C ALA A 62 -8.66 -19.33 1.10
N VAL A 63 -9.57 -18.91 0.22
CA VAL A 63 -10.02 -19.72 -0.92
C VAL A 63 -8.91 -19.86 -1.97
N ALA A 64 -8.25 -18.76 -2.35
CA ALA A 64 -7.21 -18.76 -3.38
C ALA A 64 -5.97 -19.58 -2.98
N GLY A 65 -5.56 -19.52 -1.71
CA GLY A 65 -4.39 -20.24 -1.18
C GLY A 65 -4.55 -21.76 -1.08
N THR A 66 -5.71 -22.32 -1.44
CA THR A 66 -5.93 -23.78 -1.48
C THR A 66 -5.47 -24.43 -2.79
N GLY A 67 -5.00 -23.65 -3.77
CA GLY A 67 -4.46 -24.15 -5.03
C GLY A 67 -3.15 -23.46 -5.39
N PHE A 68 -2.13 -24.28 -5.67
CA PHE A 68 -0.82 -23.95 -6.25
C PHE A 68 0.30 -23.51 -5.29
N ALA A 69 1.50 -23.99 -5.62
CA ALA A 69 2.74 -23.79 -4.87
C ALA A 69 3.65 -22.85 -5.68
N ALA A 70 3.90 -21.66 -5.12
CA ALA A 70 4.59 -20.55 -5.77
C ALA A 70 5.82 -20.96 -6.58
N SER A 71 5.89 -20.48 -7.84
CA SER A 71 7.11 -20.53 -8.64
C SER A 71 8.23 -19.71 -7.98
N GLY A 72 9.35 -20.39 -7.66
CA GLY A 72 10.37 -19.96 -6.69
C GLY A 72 11.42 -18.98 -7.22
N GLY A 73 11.01 -17.79 -7.67
CA GLY A 73 11.91 -16.67 -8.00
C GLY A 73 11.80 -15.51 -7.00
N PRO A 74 12.78 -14.58 -6.98
CA PRO A 74 12.70 -13.41 -6.12
C PRO A 74 11.56 -12.48 -6.57
N VAL A 75 10.84 -11.92 -5.61
CA VAL A 75 9.80 -10.90 -5.83
C VAL A 75 10.40 -9.52 -5.66
N TRP A 76 10.06 -8.60 -6.56
CA TRP A 76 10.46 -7.20 -6.47
C TRP A 76 9.26 -6.35 -6.14
N LEU A 77 9.42 -5.42 -5.18
CA LEU A 77 8.37 -4.49 -4.78
C LEU A 77 8.81 -3.05 -5.05
N ALA A 78 7.94 -2.28 -5.69
CA ALA A 78 8.02 -0.83 -5.75
C ALA A 78 7.04 -0.24 -4.72
N LEU A 79 7.59 0.45 -3.72
CA LEU A 79 6.84 1.20 -2.72
C LEU A 79 6.82 2.66 -3.18
N LEU A 80 5.66 3.12 -3.65
CA LEU A 80 5.42 4.46 -4.16
C LEU A 80 4.85 5.31 -3.02
N HIS A 81 5.59 6.32 -2.60
CA HIS A 81 5.18 7.22 -1.53
C HIS A 81 4.70 8.55 -2.13
N THR A 82 3.61 9.08 -1.59
CA THR A 82 3.07 10.40 -1.94
C THR A 82 2.86 11.23 -0.66
N PRO A 83 2.75 12.57 -0.76
CA PRO A 83 2.39 13.41 0.38
C PRO A 83 1.07 12.95 1.03
N GLY A 84 1.06 12.81 2.35
CA GLY A 84 -0.12 12.45 3.11
C GLY A 84 -0.86 13.65 3.72
N PRO A 85 -1.97 13.40 4.43
CA PRO A 85 -2.83 14.47 4.95
C PRO A 85 -2.20 15.30 6.08
N ALA A 86 -1.09 14.85 6.69
CA ALA A 86 -0.43 15.58 7.77
C ALA A 86 0.44 16.75 7.28
N VAL A 87 0.63 16.90 5.95
CA VAL A 87 1.40 18.00 5.35
C VAL A 87 0.48 18.94 4.57
N SER A 88 0.76 20.24 4.62
CA SER A 88 -0.09 21.25 3.93
C SER A 88 0.28 21.43 2.46
N GLY A 89 1.45 20.94 2.05
CA GLY A 89 1.91 20.97 0.67
C GLY A 89 2.99 19.92 0.40
N SER A 90 3.12 19.53 -0.86
CA SER A 90 4.09 18.53 -1.33
C SER A 90 5.54 18.87 -1.00
N THR A 91 5.89 20.16 -1.00
CA THR A 91 7.25 20.61 -0.68
C THR A 91 7.59 20.57 0.81
N GLU A 92 6.61 20.37 1.69
CA GLU A 92 6.80 20.36 3.13
C GLU A 92 7.12 18.97 3.71
N VAL A 93 6.89 17.90 2.92
CA VAL A 93 7.11 16.51 3.34
C VAL A 93 8.48 16.31 3.98
N PHE A 94 9.55 16.75 3.30
CA PHE A 94 10.92 16.49 3.74
C PHE A 94 11.37 17.35 4.92
N ALA A 95 10.67 18.46 5.18
CA ALA A 95 10.91 19.32 6.33
C ALA A 95 10.11 18.88 7.56
N HIS A 96 9.09 18.02 7.38
CA HIS A 96 8.25 17.54 8.46
C HIS A 96 9.08 16.73 9.48
N PRO A 97 8.97 16.98 10.80
CA PRO A 97 9.82 16.34 11.81
C PRO A 97 9.69 14.81 11.83
N ASP A 98 8.51 14.29 11.52
CA ASP A 98 8.29 12.84 11.43
C ASP A 98 8.86 12.19 10.17
N PHE A 99 9.27 12.95 9.14
CA PHE A 99 9.87 12.38 7.93
C PHE A 99 11.13 11.55 8.23
N ARG A 100 11.86 11.88 9.29
CA ARG A 100 13.01 11.11 9.76
C ARG A 100 12.68 9.65 10.07
N GLU A 101 11.43 9.35 10.41
CA GLU A 101 10.99 7.99 10.72
C GLU A 101 10.93 7.12 9.46
N HIS A 102 10.61 7.72 8.30
CA HIS A 102 10.74 7.05 7.00
C HIS A 102 12.21 6.70 6.73
N VAL A 103 13.13 7.64 6.99
CA VAL A 103 14.58 7.38 6.84
C VAL A 103 15.03 6.24 7.76
N ALA A 104 14.52 6.18 9.00
CA ALA A 104 14.79 5.08 9.92
C ALA A 104 14.22 3.74 9.43
N PHE A 105 13.01 3.74 8.85
CA PHE A 105 12.41 2.57 8.21
C PHE A 105 13.27 2.05 7.04
N LEU A 106 13.74 2.94 6.15
CA LEU A 106 14.67 2.58 5.06
C LEU A 106 15.98 2.01 5.61
N GLY A 107 16.49 2.54 6.72
CA GLY A 107 17.64 2.00 7.44
C GLY A 107 17.44 0.54 7.84
N ARG A 108 16.29 0.19 8.42
CA ARG A 108 15.94 -1.19 8.79
C ARG A 108 15.80 -2.12 7.59
N LEU A 109 15.22 -1.64 6.49
CA LEU A 109 15.14 -2.41 5.23
C LEU A 109 16.53 -2.68 4.64
N ARG A 110 17.45 -1.72 4.73
CA ARG A 110 18.85 -1.87 4.33
C ARG A 110 19.58 -2.89 5.21
N GLU A 111 19.40 -2.84 6.54
CA GLU A 111 19.99 -3.80 7.48
C GLU A 111 19.48 -5.22 7.24
N ARG A 112 18.23 -5.37 6.82
CA ARG A 112 17.64 -6.66 6.39
C ARG A 112 18.14 -7.16 5.04
N GLY A 113 18.90 -6.36 4.29
CA GLY A 113 19.46 -6.74 2.98
C GLY A 113 18.46 -6.77 1.82
N VAL A 114 17.23 -6.28 2.02
CA VAL A 114 16.19 -6.29 0.98
C VAL A 114 16.09 -4.99 0.19
N LEU A 115 16.66 -3.89 0.70
CA LEU A 115 16.63 -2.59 0.04
C LEU A 115 17.60 -2.53 -1.14
N VAL A 116 17.07 -2.29 -2.34
CA VAL A 116 17.86 -2.12 -3.56
C VAL A 116 18.17 -0.65 -3.80
N ALA A 117 17.15 0.19 -3.75
CA ALA A 117 17.27 1.64 -3.94
C ALA A 117 16.11 2.36 -3.24
N ALA A 118 16.36 3.57 -2.75
CA ALA A 118 15.30 4.46 -2.28
C ALA A 118 15.69 5.92 -2.53
N GLY A 119 14.72 6.75 -2.87
CA GLY A 119 14.95 8.18 -3.03
C GLY A 119 13.67 8.99 -3.24
N PRO A 120 13.71 10.29 -2.90
CA PRO A 120 12.62 11.21 -3.15
C PRO A 120 12.64 11.73 -4.60
N PHE A 121 11.49 12.20 -5.06
CA PHE A 121 11.30 13.13 -6.17
C PHE A 121 11.07 14.52 -5.54
N PRO A 122 12.13 15.34 -5.33
CA PRO A 122 12.04 16.48 -4.41
C PRO A 122 10.99 17.53 -4.79
N ALA A 123 10.72 17.69 -6.09
CA ALA A 123 9.77 18.67 -6.58
C ALA A 123 8.30 18.31 -6.26
N SER A 124 7.98 17.03 -6.12
CA SER A 124 6.59 16.56 -5.92
C SER A 124 6.32 16.06 -4.50
N GLY A 125 7.32 15.95 -3.64
CA GLY A 125 7.16 15.34 -2.31
C GLY A 125 6.95 13.82 -2.37
N GLU A 126 6.98 13.24 -3.57
CA GLU A 126 6.85 11.81 -3.78
C GLU A 126 8.19 11.11 -3.55
N GLY A 127 8.16 9.78 -3.45
CA GLY A 127 9.36 8.98 -3.35
C GLY A 127 9.13 7.56 -3.84
N MET A 128 10.22 6.88 -4.19
CA MET A 128 10.18 5.48 -4.55
C MET A 128 11.20 4.70 -3.74
N THR A 129 10.78 3.53 -3.27
CA THR A 129 11.65 2.52 -2.66
C THR A 129 11.49 1.21 -3.42
N VAL A 130 12.60 0.56 -3.74
CA VAL A 130 12.65 -0.72 -4.45
C VAL A 130 13.20 -1.78 -3.49
N LEU A 131 12.41 -2.84 -3.28
CA LEU A 131 12.81 -4.01 -2.52
C LEU A 131 13.00 -5.20 -3.45
N ARG A 132 13.95 -6.07 -3.09
CA ARG A 132 14.10 -7.41 -3.63
C ARG A 132 13.94 -8.42 -2.50
N LEU A 133 12.97 -9.32 -2.62
CA LEU A 133 12.66 -10.36 -1.65
C LEU A 133 12.98 -11.72 -2.28
N ASP A 134 13.92 -12.45 -1.70
CA ASP A 134 14.30 -13.76 -2.23
C ASP A 134 13.24 -14.85 -1.97
N ASP A 135 12.36 -14.62 -0.98
CA ASP A 135 11.27 -15.53 -0.62
C ASP A 135 9.90 -14.83 -0.85
N PRO A 136 9.09 -15.29 -1.83
CA PRO A 136 7.74 -14.78 -2.07
C PRO A 136 6.81 -14.87 -0.85
N ALA A 137 7.05 -15.79 0.09
CA ALA A 137 6.24 -15.90 1.31
C ALA A 137 6.37 -14.66 2.21
N THR A 138 7.46 -13.89 2.07
CA THR A 138 7.71 -12.69 2.87
C THR A 138 7.03 -11.42 2.33
N VAL A 139 6.42 -11.47 1.14
CA VAL A 139 5.77 -10.30 0.51
C VAL A 139 4.74 -9.66 1.44
N ALA A 140 3.88 -10.47 2.07
CA ALA A 140 2.86 -9.99 2.98
C ALA A 140 3.46 -9.26 4.20
N GLU A 141 4.60 -9.74 4.72
CA GLU A 141 5.32 -9.07 5.81
C GLU A 141 5.79 -7.69 5.36
N TYR A 142 6.44 -7.56 4.20
CA TYR A 142 7.00 -6.28 3.75
C TYR A 142 5.93 -5.28 3.32
N VAL A 143 4.79 -5.74 2.81
CA VAL A 143 3.61 -4.89 2.62
C VAL A 143 3.14 -4.36 3.98
N ARG A 144 2.99 -5.23 4.98
CA ARG A 144 2.57 -4.83 6.33
C ARG A 144 3.56 -3.83 6.95
N LEU A 145 4.86 -4.10 6.90
CA LEU A 145 5.90 -3.20 7.42
C LEU A 145 5.82 -1.81 6.78
N ALA A 146 5.56 -1.72 5.46
CA ALA A 146 5.42 -0.43 4.79
C ALA A 146 4.23 0.40 5.32
N HIS A 147 3.15 -0.25 5.75
CA HIS A 147 1.96 0.43 6.26
C HIS A 147 1.98 0.67 7.78
N GLU A 148 2.62 -0.21 8.55
CA GLU A 148 2.52 -0.23 10.02
C GLU A 148 3.82 0.18 10.74
N ASP A 149 4.98 -0.05 10.13
CA ASP A 149 6.28 0.19 10.77
C ASP A 149 6.94 1.50 10.29
N ASP A 150 6.60 1.98 9.10
CA ASP A 150 6.96 3.33 8.67
C ASP A 150 6.10 4.37 9.38
N GLN A 151 6.67 5.03 10.40
CA GLN A 151 5.89 5.98 11.19
C GLN A 151 5.54 7.26 10.42
N SER A 152 6.22 7.58 9.32
CA SER A 152 5.76 8.66 8.42
C SER A 152 4.47 8.28 7.73
N VAL A 153 4.28 7.00 7.41
CA VAL A 153 3.03 6.48 6.85
C VAL A 153 1.95 6.42 7.92
N VAL A 154 2.25 5.84 9.08
CA VAL A 154 1.30 5.72 10.21
C VAL A 154 0.79 7.09 10.67
N ARG A 155 1.65 8.10 10.72
CA ARG A 155 1.29 9.48 11.14
C ARG A 155 0.74 10.34 10.01
N GLY A 156 0.57 9.77 8.81
CA GLY A 156 -0.04 10.46 7.67
C GLY A 156 0.83 11.53 7.02
N VAL A 157 2.15 11.55 7.26
CA VAL A 157 3.10 12.41 6.51
C VAL A 157 3.26 11.90 5.08
N LEU A 158 3.32 10.58 4.94
CA LEU A 158 3.36 9.88 3.67
C LEU A 158 2.12 9.00 3.54
N LEU A 159 1.69 8.78 2.31
CA LEU A 159 0.90 7.61 1.93
C LEU A 159 1.81 6.66 1.18
N VAL A 160 1.53 5.36 1.21
CA VAL A 160 2.30 4.36 0.46
C VAL A 160 1.38 3.46 -0.36
N ARG A 161 1.79 3.20 -1.61
CA ARG A 161 1.23 2.16 -2.46
C ARG A 161 2.32 1.16 -2.80
N VAL A 162 2.14 -0.09 -2.39
CA VAL A 162 3.07 -1.19 -2.69
C VAL A 162 2.62 -1.90 -3.96
N ARG A 163 3.54 -2.15 -4.89
CA ARG A 163 3.26 -2.83 -6.17
C ARG A 163 4.33 -3.87 -6.47
N PRO A 164 4.00 -5.05 -7.00
CA PRO A 164 4.98 -5.96 -7.57
C PRO A 164 5.55 -5.27 -8.81
N TRP A 165 6.86 -5.30 -8.94
CA TRP A 165 7.55 -4.72 -10.09
C TRP A 165 8.18 -5.83 -10.91
N GLN A 166 7.73 -6.00 -12.15
CA GLN A 166 8.35 -6.95 -13.06
C GLN A 166 9.68 -6.38 -13.56
N VAL A 167 10.76 -6.74 -12.88
CA VAL A 167 12.11 -6.31 -13.24
C VAL A 167 12.60 -7.09 -14.45
N MET A 168 12.93 -6.37 -15.52
CA MET A 168 13.42 -6.94 -16.77
C MET A 168 14.95 -7.09 -16.81
N PHE A 169 15.66 -6.20 -16.10
CA PHE A 169 17.12 -6.15 -16.08
C PHE A 169 17.62 -5.73 -14.69
N THR A 170 18.69 -6.38 -14.23
CA THR A 170 19.44 -6.03 -13.01
C THR A 170 20.93 -6.05 -13.33
N SER A 171 21.71 -5.19 -12.67
CA SER A 171 23.19 -5.17 -12.78
C SER A 171 23.87 -6.10 -11.81
#